data_AF-A0A0F6YGT4-F1
#
_entry.id   AF-A0A0F6YGT4-F1
#
_cell.length_a   1.000
_cell.length_b   1.000
_cell.length_c   1.000
_cell.angle_alpha   90.00
_cell.angle_beta   90.00
_cell.angle_gamma   90.00
#
_symmetry.space_group_name_H-M   'P 1'
#
loop_
_entity.id
_entity.type
_entity.pdbx_description
1 polymer ?
#
loop_
_entity_poly.entity_id
_entity_poly.type
_entity_poly.pdbx_seq_one_letter_code
_entity_poly.pdbx_strand_id
1 'polypeptide(L)'
;MRASSHRGEAAGTIPCVSDLERALLDAADAAGARGAQLEASVRGGAGVAISGARMMIERASPAIVEAIWRTIALAPAPDVDALIRAARDARVPLIAGWDVAHEHAIAKLYVNASDAAPPVRAAIPASLGWPALDALPAPPHLVAINASARGVERKAYVQSAHASSDHARARWLDALASSHGAHGGVVRSWDLAEGTAHERAYFVAVRGGSRDRADALLAALPGFDDARSARALPFERGQCRSIGVDLRGDELRWTAYFKPAGAGTPLWSVEPFARFRAGDVHVAMFVAPHDHEERAYARTARHAISFRGERDAPRELVRPLLEWAVAVMRDEEDPQRALASPPPPWIRC
;
A
#
# COMPACT_ATOMS: atom_id res chain seq x y z
N MET A 1 -4.12 -41.28 -49.19
CA MET A 1 -2.76 -40.94 -48.71
C MET A 1 -2.38 -39.64 -49.41
N ARG A 2 -2.34 -38.41 -48.87
CA ARG A 2 -2.23 -37.78 -47.53
C ARG A 2 -3.29 -36.65 -47.43
N ALA A 3 -4.11 -36.55 -46.38
CA ALA A 3 -3.92 -35.87 -45.08
C ALA A 3 -3.91 -34.32 -45.13
N SER A 4 -4.91 -33.74 -44.46
CA SER A 4 -5.13 -32.33 -44.16
C SER A 4 -4.44 -31.90 -42.85
N SER A 5 -4.12 -30.60 -42.67
CA SER A 5 -4.35 -29.90 -41.38
C SER A 5 -3.98 -28.39 -41.41
N HIS A 6 -4.95 -27.58 -40.96
CA HIS A 6 -4.89 -26.42 -40.03
C HIS A 6 -3.88 -25.28 -40.31
N ARG A 7 -4.29 -24.07 -40.76
CA ARG A 7 -5.03 -23.00 -40.03
C ARG A 7 -4.93 -23.05 -38.50
N GLY A 8 -4.25 -22.04 -37.93
CA GLY A 8 -4.30 -21.72 -36.51
C GLY A 8 -3.90 -20.26 -36.29
N GLU A 9 -4.89 -19.37 -36.37
CA GLU A 9 -4.86 -18.07 -35.70
C GLU A 9 -4.65 -18.28 -34.20
N ALA A 10 -3.83 -17.43 -33.58
CA ALA A 10 -3.88 -17.20 -32.14
C ALA A 10 -3.64 -15.71 -31.86
N ALA A 11 -4.61 -14.89 -32.28
CA ALA A 11 -4.92 -13.65 -31.57
C ALA A 11 -5.52 -14.05 -30.21
N GLY A 12 -4.66 -14.16 -29.19
CA GLY A 12 -5.06 -14.37 -27.80
C GLY A 12 -5.37 -13.02 -27.18
N THR A 13 -6.63 -12.61 -27.25
CA THR A 13 -7.23 -11.41 -26.65
C THR A 13 -6.80 -11.21 -25.19
N ILE A 14 -6.21 -10.04 -24.91
CA ILE A 14 -6.04 -9.50 -23.57
C ILE A 14 -7.44 -9.35 -22.94
N PRO A 15 -7.66 -9.75 -21.67
CA PRO A 15 -8.97 -9.66 -21.03
C PRO A 15 -9.48 -8.22 -20.99
N CYS A 16 -10.80 -8.09 -21.12
CA CYS A 16 -11.63 -6.89 -21.05
C CYS A 16 -11.20 -5.90 -19.94
N VAL A 17 -10.28 -5.00 -20.26
CA VAL A 17 -10.17 -3.69 -19.65
C VAL A 17 -11.37 -2.91 -20.18
N SER A 18 -12.30 -2.52 -19.30
CA SER A 18 -13.42 -1.65 -19.74
C SER A 18 -12.86 -0.40 -20.43
N ASP A 19 -13.57 0.16 -21.41
CA ASP A 19 -13.10 1.37 -22.11
C ASP A 19 -12.74 2.51 -21.14
N LEU A 20 -13.46 2.59 -20.01
CA LEU A 20 -13.17 3.53 -18.94
C LEU A 20 -11.86 3.23 -18.20
N GLU A 21 -11.59 1.96 -17.88
CA GLU A 21 -10.31 1.59 -17.24
C GLU A 21 -9.12 1.90 -18.15
N ARG A 22 -9.27 1.67 -19.46
CA ARG A 22 -8.25 2.04 -20.45
C ARG A 22 -8.04 3.55 -20.49
N ALA A 23 -9.13 4.32 -20.57
CA ALA A 23 -9.06 5.78 -20.54
C ALA A 23 -8.40 6.32 -19.25
N LEU A 24 -8.62 5.65 -18.11
CA LEU A 24 -7.99 6.00 -16.85
C LEU A 24 -6.49 5.73 -16.83
N LEU A 25 -6.06 4.59 -17.37
CA LEU A 25 -4.64 4.26 -17.53
C LEU A 25 -3.95 5.26 -18.45
N ASP A 26 -4.54 5.56 -19.61
CA ASP A 26 -4.00 6.51 -20.58
C ASP A 26 -3.91 7.93 -20.00
N ALA A 27 -4.94 8.37 -19.28
CA ALA A 27 -4.95 9.67 -18.63
C ALA A 27 -3.91 9.77 -17.51
N ALA A 28 -3.73 8.70 -16.72
CA ALA A 28 -2.72 8.67 -15.67
C ALA A 28 -1.29 8.67 -16.23
N ASP A 29 -1.02 7.91 -17.30
CA ASP A 29 0.27 7.89 -17.99
C ASP A 29 0.61 9.26 -18.60
N ALA A 30 -0.36 9.88 -19.29
CA ALA A 30 -0.22 11.24 -19.82
C ALA A 30 0.04 12.30 -18.73
N ALA A 31 -0.50 12.10 -17.53
CA ALA A 31 -0.24 12.92 -16.36
C ALA A 31 1.09 12.60 -15.64
N GLY A 32 1.85 11.64 -16.16
CA GLY A 32 3.21 11.31 -15.71
C GLY A 32 3.31 10.14 -14.72
N ALA A 33 2.27 9.32 -14.58
CA ALA A 33 2.36 8.11 -13.76
C ALA A 33 3.42 7.14 -14.30
N ARG A 34 4.17 6.49 -13.42
CA ARG A 34 5.23 5.53 -13.76
C ARG A 34 4.87 4.14 -13.26
N GLY A 35 5.33 3.11 -13.97
CA GLY A 35 5.09 1.70 -13.63
C GLY A 35 5.38 1.34 -12.16
N ALA A 36 6.47 1.86 -11.59
CA ALA A 36 6.84 1.61 -10.18
C ALA A 36 5.81 2.15 -9.16
N GLN A 37 5.03 3.17 -9.53
CA GLN A 37 3.99 3.76 -8.67
C GLN A 37 2.71 2.92 -8.68
N LEU A 38 2.48 2.13 -9.73
CA LEU A 38 1.25 1.42 -9.94
C LEU A 38 1.10 0.27 -8.95
N GLU A 39 -0.10 0.10 -8.41
CA GLU A 39 -0.54 -1.07 -7.67
C GLU A 39 -1.98 -1.37 -8.07
N ALA A 40 -2.30 -2.63 -8.31
CA ALA A 40 -3.64 -3.07 -8.67
C ALA A 40 -4.13 -4.10 -7.68
N SER A 41 -5.45 -4.21 -7.51
CA SER A 41 -6.03 -5.22 -6.62
C SER A 41 -7.02 -6.12 -7.33
N VAL A 42 -6.98 -7.40 -6.97
CA VAL A 42 -8.02 -8.36 -7.34
C VAL A 42 -8.80 -8.76 -6.10
N ARG A 43 -10.08 -9.03 -6.26
CA ARG A 43 -10.96 -9.53 -5.19
C ARG A 43 -11.52 -10.89 -5.56
N GLY A 44 -11.73 -11.74 -4.56
CA GLY A 44 -12.37 -13.04 -4.71
C GLY A 44 -12.88 -13.57 -3.38
N GLY A 45 -13.29 -14.83 -3.38
CA GLY A 45 -13.82 -15.54 -2.22
C GLY A 45 -14.34 -16.91 -2.61
N ALA A 46 -14.75 -17.71 -1.63
CA ALA A 46 -15.37 -19.00 -1.91
C ALA A 46 -16.67 -18.78 -2.71
N GLY A 47 -16.73 -19.29 -3.95
CA GLY A 47 -17.87 -19.10 -4.84
C GLY A 47 -18.01 -17.70 -5.45
N VAL A 48 -17.09 -16.77 -5.17
CA VAL A 48 -17.11 -15.40 -5.70
C VAL A 48 -16.14 -15.31 -6.88
N ALA A 49 -16.64 -14.85 -8.04
CA ALA A 49 -15.81 -14.65 -9.22
C ALA A 49 -14.70 -13.62 -8.95
N ILE A 50 -13.47 -13.94 -9.42
CA ILE A 50 -12.35 -13.01 -9.30
C ILE A 50 -12.62 -11.78 -10.16
N SER A 51 -12.46 -10.59 -9.57
CA SER A 51 -12.63 -9.31 -10.25
C SER A 51 -11.44 -8.39 -10.02
N GLY A 52 -11.03 -7.67 -11.07
CA GLY A 52 -9.98 -6.65 -11.06
C GLY A 52 -10.55 -5.23 -11.14
N ALA A 53 -9.99 -4.40 -12.01
CA ALA A 53 -10.44 -3.04 -12.32
C ALA A 53 -10.28 -2.01 -11.17
N ARG A 54 -9.28 -2.23 -10.33
CA ARG A 54 -8.96 -1.42 -9.15
C ARG A 54 -7.49 -1.09 -9.14
N MET A 55 -7.20 0.20 -9.16
CA MET A 55 -5.83 0.71 -9.28
C MET A 55 -5.56 1.76 -8.21
N MET A 56 -4.29 1.83 -7.84
CA MET A 56 -3.69 2.80 -6.94
C MET A 56 -2.37 3.26 -7.58
N ILE A 57 -2.07 4.54 -7.45
CA ILE A 57 -0.87 5.20 -7.96
C ILE A 57 -0.24 5.91 -6.76
N GLU A 58 0.86 5.35 -6.26
CA GLU A 58 1.60 5.91 -5.14
C GLU A 58 2.37 7.17 -5.54
N ARG A 59 2.51 8.11 -4.59
CA ARG A 59 3.14 9.42 -4.84
C ARG A 59 2.50 10.16 -6.03
N ALA A 60 1.17 10.09 -6.12
CA ALA A 60 0.44 10.76 -7.17
C ALA A 60 0.65 12.27 -7.08
N SER A 61 0.92 12.90 -8.23
CA SER A 61 0.93 14.35 -8.35
C SER A 61 -0.51 14.88 -8.36
N PRO A 62 -0.74 16.17 -8.08
CA PRO A 62 -2.05 16.79 -8.29
C PRO A 62 -2.57 16.64 -9.72
N ALA A 63 -1.69 16.60 -10.73
CA ALA A 63 -2.07 16.37 -12.13
C ALA A 63 -2.65 14.96 -12.36
N ILE A 64 -2.10 13.93 -11.71
CA ILE A 64 -2.65 12.57 -11.77
C ILE A 64 -4.03 12.52 -11.10
N VAL A 65 -4.21 13.20 -9.97
CA VAL A 65 -5.50 13.30 -9.29
C VAL A 65 -6.52 13.98 -10.21
N GLU A 66 -6.17 15.13 -10.81
CA GLU A 66 -7.05 15.85 -11.74
C GLU A 66 -7.43 14.97 -12.95
N ALA A 67 -6.46 14.28 -13.55
CA ALA A 67 -6.70 13.40 -14.69
C ALA A 67 -7.72 12.30 -14.37
N ILE A 68 -7.57 11.62 -13.22
CA ILE A 68 -8.51 10.58 -12.79
C ILE A 68 -9.91 11.17 -12.57
N TRP A 69 -10.01 12.30 -11.86
CA TRP A 69 -11.30 12.94 -11.58
C TRP A 69 -12.03 13.38 -12.85
N ARG A 70 -11.30 13.94 -13.82
CA ARG A 70 -11.85 14.37 -15.11
C ARG A 70 -12.31 13.17 -15.95
N THR A 71 -11.53 12.09 -15.99
CA THR A 71 -11.90 10.88 -16.75
C THR A 71 -13.14 10.19 -16.18
N ILE A 72 -13.32 10.18 -14.85
CA ILE A 72 -14.56 9.66 -14.21
C ILE A 72 -15.72 10.66 -14.32
N ALA A 73 -15.46 11.89 -14.73
CA ALA A 73 -16.43 12.99 -14.81
C ALA A 73 -17.05 13.34 -13.44
N LEU A 74 -16.23 13.37 -12.38
CA LEU A 74 -16.67 13.81 -11.06
C LEU A 74 -16.59 15.33 -10.92
N ALA A 75 -17.60 15.91 -10.26
CA ALA A 75 -17.52 17.28 -9.81
C ALA A 75 -16.43 17.45 -8.74
N PRO A 76 -15.79 18.63 -8.65
CA PRO A 76 -14.90 18.94 -7.53
C PRO A 76 -15.61 18.74 -6.20
N ALA A 77 -14.96 18.06 -5.27
CA ALA A 77 -15.46 17.85 -3.91
C ALA A 77 -14.55 18.61 -2.92
N PRO A 78 -15.11 19.38 -1.95
CA PRO A 78 -14.30 20.13 -0.98
C PRO A 78 -13.29 19.26 -0.21
N ASP A 79 -13.63 17.99 0.03
CA ASP A 79 -12.76 17.02 0.69
C ASP A 79 -11.48 16.71 -0.13
N VAL A 80 -11.54 16.76 -1.46
CA VAL A 80 -10.38 16.55 -2.35
C VAL A 80 -9.35 17.64 -2.08
N ASP A 81 -9.77 18.91 -2.14
CA ASP A 81 -8.88 20.04 -1.92
C ASP A 81 -8.35 20.06 -0.48
N ALA A 82 -9.18 19.66 0.49
CA ALA A 82 -8.76 19.54 1.89
C ALA A 82 -7.65 18.49 2.06
N LEU A 83 -7.78 17.32 1.44
CA LEU A 83 -6.75 16.28 1.47
C LEU A 83 -5.47 16.72 0.74
N ILE A 84 -5.57 17.37 -0.42
CA ILE A 84 -4.40 17.88 -1.15
C ILE A 84 -3.66 18.92 -0.31
N ARG A 85 -4.38 19.86 0.32
CA ARG A 85 -3.79 20.84 1.23
C ARG A 85 -3.14 20.17 2.44
N ALA A 86 -3.83 19.25 3.10
CA ALA A 86 -3.30 18.52 4.25
C ALA A 86 -2.02 17.74 3.90
N ALA A 87 -1.99 17.08 2.74
CA ALA A 87 -0.80 16.38 2.25
C ALA A 87 0.37 17.32 2.02
N ARG A 88 0.13 18.44 1.34
CA ARG A 88 1.15 19.47 1.07
C ARG A 88 1.69 20.08 2.36
N ASP A 89 0.82 20.45 3.28
CA ASP A 89 1.20 21.14 4.52
C ASP A 89 1.97 20.20 5.46
N ALA A 90 1.55 18.93 5.55
CA ALA A 90 2.32 17.87 6.23
C ALA A 90 3.53 17.36 5.42
N ARG A 91 3.64 17.80 4.16
CA ARG A 91 4.64 17.40 3.16
C ARG A 91 4.72 15.87 3.00
N VAL A 92 3.58 15.20 2.96
CA VAL A 92 3.46 13.75 2.77
C VAL A 92 2.88 13.45 1.39
N PRO A 93 3.20 12.29 0.78
CA PRO A 93 2.72 11.97 -0.56
C PRO A 93 1.21 11.70 -0.61
N LEU A 94 0.64 11.86 -1.79
CA LEU A 94 -0.71 11.39 -2.10
C LEU A 94 -0.65 9.97 -2.68
N ILE A 95 -1.75 9.25 -2.56
CA ILE A 95 -2.05 8.08 -3.41
C ILE A 95 -3.37 8.39 -4.11
N ALA A 96 -3.40 8.24 -5.43
CA ALA A 96 -4.62 8.40 -6.22
C ALA A 96 -5.01 7.06 -6.84
N GLY A 97 -6.27 6.84 -7.19
CA GLY A 97 -6.67 5.57 -7.78
C GLY A 97 -8.13 5.52 -8.18
N TRP A 98 -8.58 4.33 -8.55
CA TRP A 98 -9.97 4.10 -8.93
C TRP A 98 -10.49 2.72 -8.53
N ASP A 99 -11.81 2.58 -8.59
CA ASP A 99 -12.54 1.32 -8.63
C ASP A 99 -13.62 1.44 -9.70
N VAL A 100 -13.46 0.71 -10.80
CA VAL A 100 -14.46 0.68 -11.89
C VAL A 100 -15.10 -0.71 -12.04
N ALA A 101 -14.94 -1.56 -11.02
CA ALA A 101 -15.64 -2.83 -10.93
C ALA A 101 -17.10 -2.67 -10.45
N HIS A 102 -17.52 -1.46 -10.10
CA HIS A 102 -18.85 -1.12 -9.61
C HIS A 102 -19.68 -0.44 -10.70
N GLU A 103 -21.02 -0.45 -10.53
CA GLU A 103 -21.97 0.24 -11.42
C GLU A 103 -21.60 1.72 -11.63
N HIS A 104 -21.10 2.38 -10.57
CA HIS A 104 -20.53 3.71 -10.66
C HIS A 104 -19.04 3.65 -10.39
N ALA A 105 -18.27 4.26 -11.28
CA ALA A 105 -16.84 4.45 -11.10
C ALA A 105 -16.56 5.29 -9.85
N ILE A 106 -15.55 4.87 -9.11
CA ILE A 106 -15.10 5.51 -7.88
C ILE A 106 -13.71 6.06 -8.11
N ALA A 107 -13.51 7.35 -7.88
CA ALA A 107 -12.19 7.95 -7.75
C ALA A 107 -11.72 7.86 -6.30
N LYS A 108 -10.45 7.55 -6.07
CA LYS A 108 -9.88 7.39 -4.74
C LYS A 108 -8.73 8.36 -4.54
N LEU A 109 -8.67 9.00 -3.38
CA LEU A 109 -7.57 9.87 -2.98
C LEU A 109 -7.22 9.60 -1.53
N TYR A 110 -5.93 9.45 -1.26
CA TYR A 110 -5.37 9.19 0.04
C TYR A 110 -4.26 10.19 0.33
N VAL A 111 -4.20 10.66 1.57
CA VAL A 111 -3.01 11.27 2.15
C VAL A 111 -2.23 10.17 2.83
N ASN A 112 -1.01 9.90 2.38
CA ASN A 112 -0.19 8.80 2.90
C ASN A 112 0.87 9.31 3.87
N ALA A 113 0.58 9.19 5.16
CA ALA A 113 1.46 9.56 6.26
C ALA A 113 2.13 8.34 6.93
N SER A 114 2.25 7.21 6.21
CA SER A 114 2.81 5.95 6.77
C SER A 114 4.21 6.12 7.36
N ASP A 115 5.03 6.98 6.74
CA ASP A 115 6.41 7.28 7.15
C ASP A 115 6.53 8.54 7.99
N ALA A 116 5.43 9.25 8.18
CA ALA A 116 5.43 10.45 8.98
C ALA A 116 5.54 10.11 10.46
N ALA A 117 6.25 10.94 11.22
CA ALA A 117 6.33 10.80 12.68
C ALA A 117 4.93 10.94 13.32
N PRO A 118 4.68 10.35 14.52
CA PRO A 118 3.38 10.40 15.17
C PRO A 118 2.76 11.80 15.30
N PRO A 119 3.51 12.89 15.61
CA PRO A 119 2.94 14.23 15.66
C PRO A 119 2.41 14.73 14.31
N VAL A 120 3.09 14.39 13.20
CA VAL A 120 2.66 14.75 11.85
C VAL A 120 1.40 13.97 11.48
N ARG A 121 1.35 12.68 11.82
CA ARG A 121 0.13 11.86 11.62
C ARG A 121 -1.06 12.37 12.43
N ALA A 122 -0.84 12.88 13.64
CA ALA A 122 -1.90 13.46 14.46
C ALA A 122 -2.39 14.81 13.94
N ALA A 123 -1.53 15.61 13.31
CA ALA A 123 -1.89 16.92 12.76
C ALA A 123 -2.80 16.84 11.52
N ILE A 124 -2.65 15.79 10.70
CA ILE A 124 -3.45 15.61 9.47
C ILE A 124 -4.96 15.52 9.80
N PRO A 125 -5.42 14.59 10.66
CA PRO A 125 -6.81 14.53 11.11
C PRO A 125 -7.38 15.86 11.63
N ALA A 126 -6.61 16.55 12.48
CA ALA A 126 -7.01 17.81 13.08
C ALA A 126 -7.29 18.89 12.01
N SER A 127 -6.51 18.89 10.91
CA SER A 127 -6.70 19.83 9.80
C SER A 127 -7.92 19.54 8.92
N LEU A 128 -8.43 18.30 8.93
CA LEU A 128 -9.54 17.88 8.08
C LEU A 128 -10.91 18.14 8.72
N GLY A 129 -10.97 18.30 10.05
CA GLY A 129 -12.22 18.56 10.77
C GLY A 129 -13.23 17.41 10.66
N TRP A 130 -12.76 16.15 10.58
CA TRP A 130 -13.62 14.97 10.50
C TRP A 130 -13.75 14.35 11.91
N PRO A 131 -14.89 14.52 12.62
CA PRO A 131 -15.00 14.14 14.03
C PRO A 131 -14.79 12.64 14.29
N ALA A 132 -15.14 11.79 13.31
CA ALA A 132 -14.95 10.35 13.39
C ALA A 132 -13.48 9.91 13.55
N LEU A 133 -12.52 10.77 13.21
CA LEU A 133 -11.10 10.45 13.37
C LEU A 133 -10.69 10.36 14.85
N ASP A 134 -11.42 11.03 15.74
CA ASP A 134 -11.18 10.98 17.18
C ASP A 134 -11.58 9.63 17.80
N ALA A 135 -12.42 8.86 17.11
CA ALA A 135 -12.85 7.52 17.52
C ALA A 135 -11.86 6.40 17.12
N LEU A 136 -10.77 6.74 16.42
CA LEU A 136 -9.77 5.76 16.00
C LEU A 136 -8.87 5.36 17.17
N PRO A 137 -8.36 4.11 17.19
CA PRO A 137 -7.48 3.63 18.26
C PRO A 137 -6.09 4.32 18.27
N ALA A 138 -5.70 4.96 17.16
CA ALA A 138 -4.44 5.68 17.02
C ALA A 138 -4.53 6.67 15.84
N PRO A 139 -3.66 7.70 15.78
CA PRO A 139 -3.55 8.55 14.60
C PRO A 139 -3.34 7.73 13.32
N PRO A 140 -4.16 7.94 12.28
CA PRO A 140 -4.14 7.13 11.07
C PRO A 140 -2.85 7.35 10.27
N HIS A 141 -2.41 6.28 9.61
CA HIS A 141 -1.30 6.30 8.65
C HIS A 141 -1.77 6.76 7.28
N LEU A 142 -3.04 6.50 6.93
CA LEU A 142 -3.66 7.09 5.77
C LEU A 142 -5.05 7.61 6.12
N VAL A 143 -5.42 8.75 5.53
CA VAL A 143 -6.80 9.25 5.48
C VAL A 143 -7.19 9.39 4.02
N ALA A 144 -8.43 9.06 3.69
CA ALA A 144 -8.82 8.90 2.31
C ALA A 144 -10.27 9.27 2.04
N ILE A 145 -10.56 9.49 0.77
CA ILE A 145 -11.90 9.53 0.23
C ILE A 145 -12.05 8.57 -0.94
N ASN A 146 -13.24 8.00 -1.02
CA ASN A 146 -13.79 7.39 -2.22
C ASN A 146 -14.90 8.32 -2.73
N ALA A 147 -14.76 8.89 -3.92
CA ALA A 147 -15.74 9.77 -4.53
C ALA A 147 -16.40 9.08 -5.72
N SER A 148 -17.72 9.19 -5.84
CA SER A 148 -18.50 8.68 -6.97
C SER A 148 -19.66 9.62 -7.28
N ALA A 149 -20.42 9.33 -8.33
CA ALA A 149 -21.67 10.04 -8.61
C ALA A 149 -22.71 9.97 -7.47
N ARG A 150 -22.59 8.99 -6.55
CA ARG A 150 -23.47 8.84 -5.38
C ARG A 150 -23.03 9.63 -4.15
N GLY A 151 -21.84 10.23 -4.18
CA GLY A 151 -21.29 11.00 -3.06
C GLY A 151 -19.89 10.58 -2.66
N VAL A 152 -19.49 11.01 -1.46
CA VAL A 152 -18.14 10.85 -0.91
C VAL A 152 -18.19 9.98 0.34
N GLU A 153 -17.38 8.93 0.36
CA GLU A 153 -17.12 8.10 1.53
C GLU A 153 -15.73 8.46 2.08
N ARG A 154 -15.64 8.71 3.38
CA ARG A 154 -14.40 9.01 4.08
C ARG A 154 -13.86 7.76 4.76
N LYS A 155 -12.53 7.58 4.73
CA LYS A 155 -11.86 6.40 5.28
C LYS A 155 -10.60 6.79 6.05
N ALA A 156 -10.21 5.91 6.97
CA ALA A 156 -8.92 5.97 7.64
C ALA A 156 -8.27 4.60 7.72
N TYR A 157 -6.95 4.58 7.78
CA TYR A 157 -6.15 3.36 7.84
C TYR A 157 -5.14 3.45 8.96
N VAL A 158 -5.15 2.47 9.87
CA VAL A 158 -4.22 2.37 10.99
C VAL A 158 -3.31 1.17 10.77
N GLN A 159 -2.00 1.36 10.81
CA GLN A 159 -1.00 0.30 10.70
C GLN A 159 -0.54 -0.15 12.08
N SER A 160 -0.22 -1.42 12.21
CA SER A 160 0.37 -2.03 13.41
C SER A 160 1.35 -3.12 13.02
N ALA A 161 2.39 -3.33 13.82
CA ALA A 161 3.30 -4.47 13.65
C ALA A 161 2.66 -5.80 14.07
N HIS A 162 1.61 -5.74 14.90
CA HIS A 162 0.99 -6.91 15.52
C HIS A 162 -0.50 -7.00 15.21
N ALA A 163 -1.00 -8.24 15.23
CA ALA A 163 -2.43 -8.53 15.18
C ALA A 163 -3.18 -7.73 16.25
N SER A 164 -4.26 -7.07 15.87
CA SER A 164 -4.94 -6.09 16.73
C SER A 164 -6.45 -5.98 16.49
N SER A 165 -7.05 -7.01 15.86
CA SER A 165 -8.49 -7.06 15.59
C SER A 165 -9.13 -8.30 16.22
N ASP A 166 -10.26 -8.09 16.89
CA ASP A 166 -11.06 -9.16 17.48
C ASP A 166 -12.01 -9.82 16.48
N HIS A 167 -11.94 -9.45 15.20
CA HIS A 167 -12.78 -10.03 14.17
C HIS A 167 -12.28 -11.44 13.80
N ALA A 168 -13.18 -12.43 13.76
CA ALA A 168 -12.82 -13.82 13.45
C ALA A 168 -12.10 -13.95 12.09
N ARG A 169 -12.54 -13.19 11.08
CA ARG A 169 -11.89 -13.15 9.76
C ARG A 169 -10.48 -12.54 9.79
N ALA A 170 -10.26 -11.51 10.61
CA ALA A 170 -8.94 -10.91 10.77
C ALA A 170 -7.98 -11.91 11.42
N ARG A 171 -8.41 -12.56 12.52
CA ARG A 171 -7.63 -13.63 13.17
C ARG A 171 -7.32 -14.80 12.23
N TRP A 172 -8.27 -15.20 11.39
CA TRP A 172 -8.04 -16.23 10.38
C TRP A 172 -6.94 -15.81 9.40
N LEU A 173 -7.01 -14.59 8.85
CA LEU A 173 -6.00 -14.10 7.91
C LEU A 173 -4.63 -13.97 8.57
N ASP A 174 -4.56 -13.48 9.81
CA ASP A 174 -3.30 -13.39 10.57
C ASP A 174 -2.68 -14.77 10.79
N ALA A 175 -3.48 -15.75 11.22
CA ALA A 175 -3.01 -17.11 11.46
C ALA A 175 -2.50 -17.75 10.16
N LEU A 176 -3.24 -17.56 9.05
CA LEU A 176 -2.85 -18.05 7.75
C LEU A 176 -1.54 -17.40 7.26
N ALA A 177 -1.43 -16.07 7.33
CA ALA A 177 -0.21 -15.38 6.92
C ALA A 177 1.00 -15.77 7.80
N SER A 178 0.78 -16.02 9.09
CA SER A 178 1.81 -16.46 10.02
C SER A 178 2.27 -17.89 9.74
N SER A 179 1.35 -18.82 9.43
CA SER A 179 1.71 -20.21 9.11
C SER A 179 2.53 -20.33 7.83
N HIS A 180 2.37 -19.40 6.90
CA HIS A 180 3.18 -19.29 5.69
C HIS A 180 4.45 -18.44 5.87
N GLY A 181 4.71 -17.87 7.04
CA GLY A 181 5.86 -16.99 7.31
C GLY A 181 5.88 -15.72 6.44
N ALA A 182 4.71 -15.29 5.96
CA ALA A 182 4.51 -14.15 5.07
C ALA A 182 4.10 -12.87 5.82
N HIS A 183 3.85 -12.95 7.13
CA HIS A 183 3.39 -11.82 7.95
C HIS A 183 4.48 -10.76 8.14
N GLY A 184 4.21 -9.54 7.64
CA GLY A 184 5.08 -8.36 7.74
C GLY A 184 4.46 -7.18 8.53
N GLY A 185 3.26 -7.35 9.08
CA GLY A 185 2.49 -6.29 9.75
C GLY A 185 1.06 -6.22 9.21
N VAL A 186 0.24 -5.35 9.81
CA VAL A 186 -1.21 -5.30 9.54
C VAL A 186 -1.71 -3.87 9.33
N VAL A 187 -2.79 -3.75 8.57
CA VAL A 187 -3.49 -2.49 8.30
C VAL A 187 -4.98 -2.68 8.53
N ARG A 188 -5.57 -1.82 9.34
CA ARG A 188 -7.01 -1.79 9.63
C ARG A 188 -7.65 -0.62 8.89
N SER A 189 -8.61 -0.91 8.03
CA SER A 189 -9.39 0.10 7.31
C SER A 189 -10.67 0.42 8.07
N TRP A 190 -10.97 1.70 8.19
CA TRP A 190 -12.14 2.24 8.87
C TRP A 190 -12.96 3.08 7.91
N ASP A 191 -14.27 2.90 7.94
CA ASP A 191 -15.20 3.85 7.34
C ASP A 191 -15.55 4.91 8.38
N LEU A 192 -15.61 6.17 7.94
CA LEU A 192 -15.87 7.32 8.78
C LEU A 192 -17.24 7.90 8.45
N ALA A 193 -18.16 7.84 9.40
CA ALA A 193 -19.49 8.45 9.34
C ALA A 193 -19.64 9.44 10.51
N GLU A 194 -20.62 10.34 10.48
CA GLU A 194 -20.80 11.45 11.42
C GLU A 194 -20.47 11.11 12.90
N GLY A 195 -19.23 11.42 13.32
CA GLY A 195 -18.74 11.15 14.68
C GLY A 195 -18.40 9.69 15.02
N THR A 196 -18.58 8.74 14.10
CA THR A 196 -18.31 7.32 14.33
C THR A 196 -17.31 6.73 13.33
N ALA A 197 -16.44 5.85 13.83
CA ALA A 197 -15.54 5.05 13.01
C ALA A 197 -15.91 3.58 13.12
N HIS A 198 -16.06 2.91 11.97
CA HIS A 198 -16.39 1.50 11.91
C HIS A 198 -15.34 0.73 11.13
N GLU A 199 -14.73 -0.27 11.76
CA GLU A 199 -13.77 -1.13 11.07
C GLU A 199 -14.46 -1.85 9.91
N ARG A 200 -13.81 -1.84 8.74
CA ARG A 200 -14.39 -2.25 7.46
C ARG A 200 -13.64 -3.42 6.83
N ALA A 201 -12.32 -3.39 6.92
CA ALA A 201 -11.45 -4.38 6.30
C ALA A 201 -10.15 -4.50 7.10
N TYR A 202 -9.54 -5.68 7.02
CA TYR A 202 -8.28 -6.00 7.67
C TYR A 202 -7.29 -6.52 6.64
N PHE A 203 -6.07 -5.99 6.63
CA PHE A 203 -5.03 -6.37 5.67
C PHE A 203 -3.78 -6.84 6.40
N VAL A 204 -3.14 -7.88 5.89
CA VAL A 204 -1.78 -8.28 6.23
C VAL A 204 -0.85 -7.80 5.12
N ALA A 205 0.18 -7.05 5.51
CA ALA A 205 1.29 -6.73 4.63
C ALA A 205 2.20 -7.96 4.47
N VAL A 206 2.58 -8.25 3.24
CA VAL A 206 3.46 -9.38 2.93
C VAL A 206 4.92 -8.98 3.21
N ARG A 207 5.63 -9.83 3.95
CA ARG A 207 7.06 -9.68 4.30
C ARG A 207 7.94 -9.44 3.07
N GLY A 208 8.91 -8.54 3.16
CA GLY A 208 9.87 -8.26 2.09
C GLY A 208 10.69 -9.50 1.69
N GLY A 209 11.01 -9.65 0.40
CA GLY A 209 11.84 -10.77 -0.09
C GLY A 209 11.20 -12.15 0.01
N SER A 210 9.90 -12.25 0.29
CA SER A 210 9.21 -13.51 0.55
C SER A 210 8.26 -13.95 -0.57
N ARG A 211 8.67 -13.82 -1.84
CA ARG A 211 7.81 -14.11 -3.01
C ARG A 211 7.13 -15.48 -2.90
N ASP A 212 7.91 -16.54 -2.67
CA ASP A 212 7.38 -17.91 -2.57
C ASP A 212 6.37 -18.05 -1.41
N ARG A 213 6.58 -17.32 -0.31
CA ARG A 213 5.67 -17.33 0.85
C ARG A 213 4.38 -16.57 0.55
N ALA A 214 4.49 -15.46 -0.19
CA ALA A 214 3.36 -14.69 -0.67
C ALA A 214 2.50 -15.53 -1.63
N ASP A 215 3.14 -16.25 -2.55
CA ASP A 215 2.47 -17.10 -3.53
C ASP A 215 1.81 -18.31 -2.84
N ALA A 216 2.48 -18.91 -1.85
CA ALA A 216 1.88 -19.95 -1.02
C ALA A 216 0.66 -19.47 -0.21
N LEU A 217 0.73 -18.26 0.36
CA LEU A 217 -0.39 -17.63 1.07
C LEU A 217 -1.57 -17.36 0.12
N LEU A 218 -1.31 -16.85 -1.10
CA LEU A 218 -2.34 -16.65 -2.10
C LEU A 218 -3.02 -17.95 -2.51
N ALA A 219 -2.25 -19.01 -2.75
CA ALA A 219 -2.78 -20.32 -3.10
C ALA A 219 -3.68 -20.92 -2.00
N ALA A 220 -3.49 -20.51 -0.74
CA ALA A 220 -4.33 -20.92 0.37
C ALA A 220 -5.63 -20.12 0.52
N LEU A 221 -5.83 -19.05 -0.27
CA LEU A 221 -7.06 -18.25 -0.21
C LEU A 221 -8.24 -18.98 -0.86
N PRO A 222 -9.43 -19.00 -0.23
CA PRO A 222 -10.60 -19.67 -0.80
C PRO A 222 -11.00 -19.10 -2.16
N GLY A 223 -11.05 -19.96 -3.19
CA GLY A 223 -11.44 -19.57 -4.54
C GLY A 223 -10.38 -18.79 -5.31
N PHE A 224 -9.12 -18.75 -4.83
CA PHE A 224 -8.03 -18.16 -5.59
C PHE A 224 -7.70 -19.02 -6.83
N ASP A 225 -7.52 -18.33 -7.95
CA ASP A 225 -7.10 -18.92 -9.23
C ASP A 225 -6.07 -17.99 -9.84
N ASP A 226 -4.87 -18.52 -10.04
CA ASP A 226 -3.71 -17.75 -10.44
C ASP A 226 -3.88 -17.10 -11.81
N ALA A 227 -4.40 -17.87 -12.76
CA ALA A 227 -4.57 -17.44 -14.14
C ALA A 227 -5.69 -16.40 -14.28
N ARG A 228 -6.79 -16.55 -13.54
CA ARG A 228 -7.88 -15.56 -13.48
C ARG A 228 -7.41 -14.29 -12.78
N SER A 229 -6.63 -14.40 -11.72
CA SER A 229 -6.02 -13.26 -11.03
C SER A 229 -5.10 -12.48 -11.96
N ALA A 230 -4.17 -13.16 -12.65
CA ALA A 230 -3.26 -12.53 -13.61
C ALA A 230 -4.02 -11.84 -14.76
N ARG A 231 -5.09 -12.44 -15.26
CA ARG A 231 -5.95 -11.86 -16.30
C ARG A 231 -6.77 -10.65 -15.84
N ALA A 232 -7.02 -10.51 -14.54
CA ALA A 232 -7.79 -9.41 -13.98
C ALA A 232 -6.95 -8.15 -13.72
N LEU A 233 -5.63 -8.23 -13.86
CA LEU A 233 -4.71 -7.12 -13.64
C LEU A 233 -4.41 -6.40 -14.97
N PRO A 234 -4.22 -5.07 -14.95
CA PRO A 234 -3.91 -4.29 -16.15
C PRO A 234 -2.43 -4.37 -16.58
N PHE A 235 -1.63 -5.20 -15.91
CA PHE A 235 -0.21 -5.39 -16.16
C PHE A 235 0.19 -6.83 -15.83
N GLU A 236 1.37 -7.24 -16.30
CA GLU A 236 1.97 -8.50 -15.87
C GLU A 236 2.19 -8.50 -14.36
N ARG A 237 1.71 -9.54 -13.68
CA ARG A 237 1.65 -9.59 -12.23
C ARG A 237 3.04 -9.79 -11.61
N GLY A 238 3.46 -8.83 -10.80
CA GLY A 238 4.63 -8.91 -9.92
C GLY A 238 4.31 -9.50 -8.55
N GLN A 239 5.09 -9.10 -7.54
CA GLN A 239 4.93 -9.61 -6.17
C GLN A 239 3.64 -9.07 -5.52
N CYS A 240 2.94 -9.95 -4.79
CA CYS A 240 1.85 -9.55 -3.90
C CYS A 240 2.38 -8.72 -2.72
N ARG A 241 1.72 -7.59 -2.44
CA ARG A 241 2.13 -6.60 -1.44
C ARG A 241 1.34 -6.72 -0.15
N SER A 242 0.05 -6.94 -0.27
CA SER A 242 -0.84 -7.11 0.87
C SER A 242 -2.05 -7.93 0.47
N ILE A 243 -2.60 -8.64 1.44
CA ILE A 243 -3.84 -9.40 1.32
C ILE A 243 -4.75 -8.91 2.42
N GLY A 244 -6.02 -8.70 2.14
CA GLY A 244 -6.99 -8.36 3.16
C GLY A 244 -8.31 -9.05 3.01
N VAL A 245 -9.11 -8.94 4.07
CA VAL A 245 -10.46 -9.50 4.18
C VAL A 245 -11.47 -8.42 4.50
N ASP A 246 -12.65 -8.59 3.92
CA ASP A 246 -13.84 -7.85 4.28
C ASP A 246 -14.32 -8.31 5.67
N LEU A 247 -14.51 -7.37 6.59
CA LEU A 247 -15.06 -7.65 7.92
C LEU A 247 -16.59 -7.57 7.97
N ARG A 248 -17.23 -7.08 6.92
CA ARG A 248 -18.69 -6.95 6.81
C ARG A 248 -19.29 -8.02 5.90
N GLY A 249 -20.61 -8.20 6.05
CA GLY A 249 -21.39 -9.21 5.32
C GLY A 249 -21.14 -10.63 5.81
N ASP A 250 -21.88 -11.59 5.27
CA ASP A 250 -21.86 -12.99 5.75
C ASP A 250 -20.78 -13.84 5.08
N GLU A 251 -20.38 -13.47 3.86
CA GLU A 251 -19.38 -14.18 3.07
C GLU A 251 -17.95 -13.67 3.32
N LEU A 252 -16.98 -14.60 3.37
CA LEU A 252 -15.56 -14.25 3.36
C LEU A 252 -15.17 -13.77 1.96
N ARG A 253 -14.83 -12.49 1.86
CA ARG A 253 -14.25 -11.88 0.65
C ARG A 253 -12.84 -11.40 0.95
N TRP A 254 -11.92 -11.74 0.07
CA TRP A 254 -10.53 -11.31 0.15
C TRP A 254 -10.19 -10.35 -0.98
N THR A 255 -9.17 -9.52 -0.74
CA THR A 255 -8.54 -8.60 -1.70
C THR A 255 -7.04 -8.85 -1.67
N ALA A 256 -6.38 -8.97 -2.82
CA ALA A 256 -4.93 -9.07 -2.92
C ALA A 256 -4.39 -7.96 -3.82
N TYR A 257 -3.33 -7.27 -3.37
CA TYR A 257 -2.71 -6.14 -4.05
C TYR A 257 -1.38 -6.57 -4.69
N PHE A 258 -1.16 -6.17 -5.94
CA PHE A 258 -0.02 -6.56 -6.75
C PHE A 258 0.65 -5.34 -7.38
N LYS A 259 1.97 -5.38 -7.47
CA LYS A 259 2.75 -4.48 -8.33
C LYS A 259 2.92 -5.05 -9.74
N PRO A 260 3.26 -4.23 -10.75
CA PRO A 260 3.75 -4.74 -12.03
C PRO A 260 4.99 -5.62 -11.87
N ALA A 261 5.16 -6.60 -12.77
CA ALA A 261 6.38 -7.39 -12.85
C ALA A 261 7.59 -6.47 -13.07
N GLY A 262 8.69 -6.76 -12.37
CA GLY A 262 9.90 -5.93 -12.42
C GLY A 262 9.80 -4.58 -11.70
N ALA A 263 8.64 -4.20 -11.16
CA ALA A 263 8.58 -3.11 -10.18
C ALA A 263 9.45 -3.54 -8.97
N GLY A 264 10.47 -2.74 -8.66
CA GLY A 264 11.42 -3.04 -7.60
C GLY A 264 10.78 -3.14 -6.21
N THR A 265 11.62 -3.20 -5.18
CA THR A 265 11.19 -3.15 -3.79
C THR A 265 10.16 -2.02 -3.59
N PRO A 266 9.06 -2.27 -2.89
CA PRO A 266 8.07 -1.23 -2.58
C PRO A 266 8.69 0.07 -2.13
N LEU A 267 8.11 1.18 -2.58
CA LEU A 267 8.43 2.50 -2.06
C LEU A 267 8.11 2.60 -0.57
N TRP A 268 7.10 1.85 -0.10
CA TRP A 268 6.73 1.81 1.32
C TRP A 268 6.56 0.39 1.82
N SER A 269 7.42 -0.01 2.74
CA SER A 269 7.28 -1.26 3.48
C SER A 269 6.69 -0.96 4.85
N VAL A 270 5.72 -1.76 5.28
CA VAL A 270 5.28 -1.79 6.69
C VAL A 270 6.38 -2.42 7.55
N GLU A 271 7.18 -3.29 6.95
CA GLU A 271 8.32 -3.93 7.57
C GLU A 271 9.59 -3.10 7.35
N PRO A 272 10.25 -2.63 8.42
CA PRO A 272 11.56 -2.01 8.28
C PRO A 272 12.59 -3.00 7.78
N PHE A 273 13.55 -2.47 7.04
CA PHE A 273 14.71 -3.22 6.56
C PHE A 273 15.56 -3.76 7.73
N ALA A 274 15.71 -2.98 8.79
CA ALA A 274 16.35 -3.39 10.03
C ALA A 274 15.69 -2.70 11.23
N ARG A 275 15.65 -3.38 12.39
CA ARG A 275 15.24 -2.80 13.66
C ARG A 275 16.42 -2.76 14.60
N PHE A 276 16.52 -1.68 15.35
CA PHE A 276 17.57 -1.43 16.33
C PHE A 276 16.94 -1.06 17.67
N ARG A 277 17.54 -1.53 18.75
CA ARG A 277 17.12 -1.23 20.12
C ARG A 277 18.31 -0.80 20.98
N ALA A 278 18.12 0.26 21.77
CA ALA A 278 19.04 0.70 22.81
C ALA A 278 18.25 0.99 24.09
N GLY A 279 18.31 0.10 25.08
CA GLY A 279 17.40 0.14 26.23
C GLY A 279 15.94 -0.03 25.78
N ASP A 280 15.10 0.96 26.10
CA ASP A 280 13.69 1.05 25.72
C ASP A 280 13.47 1.80 24.40
N VAL A 281 14.53 2.33 23.78
CA VAL A 281 14.41 3.10 22.53
C VAL A 281 14.50 2.16 21.34
N HIS A 282 13.48 2.21 20.48
CA HIS A 282 13.42 1.45 19.24
C HIS A 282 13.51 2.35 17.99
N VAL A 283 14.33 1.93 17.03
CA VAL A 283 14.48 2.57 15.71
C VAL A 283 14.31 1.54 14.62
N ALA A 284 13.36 1.78 13.74
CA ALA A 284 13.09 1.02 12.53
C ALA A 284 13.71 1.75 11.34
N MET A 285 14.63 1.10 10.63
CA MET A 285 15.34 1.66 9.48
C MET A 285 14.76 1.12 8.18
N PHE A 286 14.60 2.00 7.19
CA PHE A 286 14.08 1.69 5.88
C PHE A 286 15.13 2.07 4.85
N VAL A 287 15.35 1.19 3.88
CA VAL A 287 16.34 1.35 2.82
C VAL A 287 15.65 1.15 1.49
N ALA A 288 15.81 2.11 0.60
CA ALA A 288 15.28 2.08 -0.76
C ALA A 288 16.38 2.47 -1.77
N PRO A 289 16.20 2.21 -3.08
CA PRO A 289 17.09 2.74 -4.10
C PRO A 289 17.16 4.28 -4.06
N HIS A 290 18.31 4.85 -4.45
CA HIS A 290 18.59 6.29 -4.38
C HIS A 290 17.47 7.15 -4.97
N ASP A 291 16.97 6.81 -6.15
CA ASP A 291 16.00 7.61 -6.90
C ASP A 291 14.55 7.45 -6.43
N HIS A 292 14.29 6.50 -5.52
CA HIS A 292 12.93 6.04 -5.23
C HIS A 292 12.30 6.72 -4.00
N GLU A 293 13.11 7.39 -3.18
CA GLU A 293 12.63 8.12 -2.00
C GLU A 293 12.70 9.62 -2.22
N GLU A 294 11.64 10.36 -1.87
CA GLU A 294 11.67 11.83 -1.84
C GLU A 294 12.21 12.35 -0.49
N ARG A 295 12.00 11.57 0.58
CA ARG A 295 12.39 11.90 1.95
C ARG A 295 13.33 10.84 2.49
N ALA A 296 14.61 11.20 2.55
CA ALA A 296 15.63 10.40 3.19
C ALA A 296 16.30 11.22 4.30
N TYR A 297 16.67 10.56 5.39
CA TYR A 297 17.62 11.13 6.33
C TYR A 297 18.96 11.40 5.61
N ALA A 298 19.38 10.45 4.78
CA ALA A 298 20.59 10.56 3.99
C ALA A 298 20.49 9.71 2.71
N ARG A 299 21.27 10.11 1.71
CA ARG A 299 21.44 9.37 0.47
C ARG A 299 22.91 8.97 0.30
N THR A 300 23.12 7.76 -0.18
CA THR A 300 24.40 7.29 -0.73
C THR A 300 24.30 7.28 -2.26
N ALA A 301 25.34 6.85 -2.97
CA ALA A 301 25.29 6.73 -4.43
C ALA A 301 24.21 5.74 -4.91
N ARG A 302 23.80 4.79 -4.05
CA ARG A 302 22.89 3.69 -4.40
C ARG A 302 21.62 3.67 -3.57
N HIS A 303 21.64 4.22 -2.37
CA HIS A 303 20.58 4.03 -1.39
C HIS A 303 20.03 5.35 -0.86
N ALA A 304 18.73 5.36 -0.56
CA ALA A 304 18.09 6.32 0.30
C ALA A 304 17.77 5.65 1.64
N ILE A 305 18.18 6.29 2.74
CA ILE A 305 18.02 5.77 4.10
C ILE A 305 17.02 6.66 4.83
N SER A 306 15.97 6.06 5.36
CA SER A 306 15.00 6.70 6.25
C SER A 306 14.83 5.87 7.51
N PHE A 307 14.22 6.46 8.55
CA PHE A 307 14.02 5.79 9.81
C PHE A 307 12.71 6.25 10.46
N ARG A 308 12.13 5.36 11.26
CA ARG A 308 10.98 5.64 12.13
C ARG A 308 11.40 5.26 13.56
N GLY A 309 11.31 6.20 14.48
CA GLY A 309 11.55 5.96 15.91
C GLY A 309 10.28 6.13 16.73
N GLU A 310 10.30 5.67 17.97
CA GLU A 310 9.28 6.01 18.95
C GLU A 310 9.27 7.52 19.24
N ARG A 311 8.13 8.02 19.77
CA ARG A 311 7.78 9.45 19.79
C ARG A 311 8.76 10.34 20.56
N ASP A 312 9.62 9.76 21.40
CA ASP A 312 10.55 10.48 22.29
C ASP A 312 12.00 9.95 22.22
N ALA A 313 12.37 9.26 21.14
CA ALA A 313 13.73 8.78 20.96
C ALA A 313 14.73 9.98 20.99
N PRO A 314 15.69 10.03 21.94
CA PRO A 314 16.59 11.16 22.07
C PRO A 314 17.46 11.30 20.80
N ARG A 315 17.48 12.50 20.20
CA ARG A 315 18.16 12.72 18.92
C ARG A 315 19.66 12.42 19.00
N GLU A 316 20.26 12.74 20.12
CA GLU A 316 21.66 12.48 20.45
C GLU A 316 21.98 10.98 20.54
N LEU A 317 21.00 10.14 20.88
CA LEU A 317 21.14 8.68 20.91
C LEU A 317 20.94 8.05 19.52
N VAL A 318 19.98 8.58 18.75
CA VAL A 318 19.64 8.05 17.42
C VAL A 318 20.64 8.49 16.34
N ARG A 319 21.14 9.73 16.40
CA ARG A 319 22.03 10.29 15.37
C ARG A 319 23.27 9.42 15.10
N PRO A 320 24.02 8.93 16.10
CA PRO A 320 25.17 8.06 15.85
C PRO A 320 24.83 6.76 15.11
N LEU A 321 23.65 6.17 15.39
CA LEU A 321 23.17 5.00 14.66
C LEU A 321 22.92 5.32 13.18
N LEU A 322 22.31 6.47 12.90
CA LEU A 322 22.03 6.87 11.53
C LEU A 322 23.31 7.23 10.76
N GLU A 323 24.25 7.94 11.40
CA GLU A 323 25.56 8.27 10.82
C GLU A 323 26.36 6.99 10.52
N TRP A 324 26.37 6.03 11.44
CA TRP A 324 26.95 4.71 11.20
C TRP A 324 26.29 4.00 10.02
N ALA A 325 24.95 3.95 9.98
CA ALA A 325 24.22 3.30 8.90
C ALA A 325 24.56 3.91 7.54
N VAL A 326 24.64 5.24 7.45
CA VAL A 326 25.07 5.94 6.23
C VAL A 326 26.48 5.58 5.83
N ALA A 327 27.40 5.47 6.80
CA ALA A 327 28.79 5.14 6.53
C ALA A 327 28.94 3.71 5.98
N VAL A 328 28.31 2.71 6.61
CA VAL A 328 28.39 1.32 6.15
C VAL A 328 27.65 1.09 4.84
N MET A 329 26.65 1.92 4.53
CA MET A 329 25.84 1.83 3.31
C MET A 329 26.41 2.58 2.10
N ARG A 330 27.55 3.28 2.27
CA ARG A 330 28.10 4.17 1.24
C ARG A 330 28.47 3.41 -0.04
N ASP A 331 29.11 2.25 0.12
CA ASP A 331 29.66 1.43 -0.97
C ASP A 331 29.15 -0.02 -0.97
N GLU A 332 28.26 -0.38 -0.05
CA GLU A 332 27.80 -1.76 0.11
C GLU A 332 26.70 -2.12 -0.90
N GLU A 333 26.76 -3.33 -1.45
CA GLU A 333 25.74 -3.87 -2.37
C GLU A 333 24.63 -4.62 -1.65
N ASP A 334 24.94 -5.19 -0.49
CA ASP A 334 23.98 -5.89 0.37
C ASP A 334 23.70 -5.10 1.66
N PRO A 335 22.62 -4.31 1.71
CA PRO A 335 22.25 -3.55 2.89
C PRO A 335 21.97 -4.44 4.12
N GLN A 336 21.56 -5.72 3.94
CA GLN A 336 21.28 -6.61 5.07
C GLN A 336 22.58 -6.94 5.81
N ARG A 337 23.65 -7.18 5.06
CA ARG A 337 24.99 -7.42 5.60
C ARG A 337 25.55 -6.15 6.26
N ALA A 338 25.48 -5.01 5.58
CA ALA A 338 25.99 -3.73 6.10
C ALA A 338 25.41 -3.40 7.49
N LEU A 339 24.11 -3.64 7.67
CA LEU A 339 23.39 -3.28 8.88
C LEU A 339 23.42 -4.36 9.97
N ALA A 340 24.23 -5.41 9.85
CA ALA A 340 24.23 -6.56 10.77
C ALA A 340 24.77 -6.25 12.19
N SER A 341 25.74 -5.33 12.30
CA SER A 341 26.49 -5.10 13.55
C SER A 341 26.48 -3.61 13.94
N PRO A 342 25.39 -3.12 14.55
CA PRO A 342 25.28 -1.72 14.95
C PRO A 342 26.27 -1.36 16.07
N PRO A 343 26.68 -0.08 16.17
CA PRO A 343 27.55 0.38 17.23
C PRO A 343 26.82 0.36 18.59
N PRO A 344 27.53 0.10 19.71
CA PRO A 344 26.96 0.25 21.03
C PRO A 344 26.33 1.65 21.23
N PRO A 345 25.22 1.78 21.96
CA PRO A 345 24.52 0.74 22.73
C PRO A 345 23.47 -0.05 21.92
N TRP A 346 23.46 0.07 20.60
CA TRP A 346 22.41 -0.49 19.76
C TRP A 346 22.59 -1.98 19.51
N ILE A 347 21.47 -2.70 19.50
CA ILE A 347 21.38 -4.12 19.15
C ILE A 347 20.39 -4.25 18.00
N ARG A 348 20.73 -5.02 16.96
CA ARG A 348 19.80 -5.35 15.88
C ARG A 348 18.81 -6.41 16.36
N CYS A 349 17.52 -6.19 16.14
CA CYS A 349 16.44 -7.06 16.59
C CYS A 349 15.52 -7.55 15.47
#